data_AF-A0A8J4NE76-F1
#
_entry.id   AF-A0A8J4NE76-F1
#
_cell.length_a   1.000
_cell.length_b   1.000
_cell.length_c   1.000
_cell.angle_alpha   90.00
_cell.angle_beta   90.00
_cell.angle_gamma   90.00
#
_symmetry.space_group_name_H-M   'P 1'
#
loop_
_entity.id
_entity.type
_entity.pdbx_description
1 polymer ?
#
loop_
_entity_poly.entity_id
_entity_poly.type
_entity_poly.pdbx_seq_one_letter_code
_entity_poly.pdbx_strand_id
1 'polypeptide(L)'
;RMVATGCWVVATGRWTSATGCWMVATGCWMSATGCWMVAVGHWMVATGCWVVATGRWTSATGCRMVATGRWMVAVGHWTLSVGRWIAAVGCRMVAVGRMVATGRWVVATGRWTSATGCRMVATGCWVVATGRWTSATGCWMVATGCWMSATGCWMVAVGHWMVATGCWVVATGRWTSATGCRMVATGRWMVA
;
A
#
# COMPACT_ATOMS: atom_id res chain seq x y z
N ARG A 1 17.97 -27.71 -13.26
CA ARG A 1 19.31 -27.29 -12.80
C ARG A 1 19.15 -26.51 -11.49
N MET A 2 20.10 -26.61 -10.56
CA MET A 2 20.14 -25.87 -9.29
C MET A 2 21.49 -25.17 -9.20
N VAL A 3 21.54 -23.95 -8.67
CA VAL A 3 22.77 -23.15 -8.49
C VAL A 3 22.74 -22.50 -7.11
N ALA A 4 23.76 -22.75 -6.29
CA ALA A 4 23.92 -22.15 -4.97
C ALA A 4 25.38 -21.69 -4.81
N THR A 5 25.62 -20.40 -4.56
CA THR A 5 26.97 -19.85 -4.42
C THR A 5 27.06 -18.84 -3.27
N GLY A 6 28.09 -19.01 -2.42
CA GLY A 6 28.36 -18.16 -1.26
C GLY A 6 28.35 -18.94 0.06
N CYS A 7 28.52 -18.22 1.17
CA CYS A 7 28.68 -18.84 2.50
C CYS A 7 27.31 -19.07 3.17
N TRP A 8 27.11 -20.28 3.73
CA TRP A 8 25.87 -20.66 4.43
C TRP A 8 24.59 -20.45 3.58
N VAL A 9 24.53 -21.14 2.43
CA VAL A 9 23.40 -21.09 1.48
C VAL A 9 22.69 -22.45 1.42
N VAL A 10 21.39 -22.47 1.70
CA VAL A 10 20.54 -23.67 1.60
C VAL A 10 19.53 -23.46 0.48
N ALA A 11 19.70 -24.17 -0.64
CA ALA A 11 18.79 -24.11 -1.79
C ALA A 11 18.19 -25.50 -2.08
N THR A 12 16.86 -25.60 -2.17
CA THR A 12 16.18 -26.88 -2.46
C THR A 12 15.07 -26.72 -3.50
N GLY A 13 14.93 -27.73 -4.38
CA GLY A 13 13.90 -27.83 -5.41
C GLY A 13 14.36 -27.58 -6.85
N ARG A 14 13.42 -27.50 -7.81
CA ARG A 14 13.71 -27.55 -9.25
C ARG A 14 13.77 -26.16 -9.87
N TRP A 15 14.89 -25.84 -10.55
CA TRP A 15 15.14 -24.52 -11.15
C TRP A 15 15.22 -23.40 -10.09
N THR A 16 16.15 -23.57 -9.15
CA THR A 16 16.45 -22.61 -8.07
C THR A 16 17.87 -22.07 -8.21
N SER A 17 18.01 -20.75 -8.03
CA SER A 17 19.28 -20.02 -8.08
C SER A 17 19.40 -19.13 -6.84
N ALA A 18 20.43 -19.36 -6.01
CA ALA A 18 20.67 -18.61 -4.77
C ALA A 18 22.13 -18.14 -4.68
N THR A 19 22.39 -16.83 -4.73
CA THR A 19 23.75 -16.27 -4.77
C THR A 19 23.98 -15.19 -3.70
N GLY A 20 24.90 -15.43 -2.77
CA GLY A 20 25.22 -14.54 -1.64
C GLY A 20 25.39 -15.26 -0.30
N CYS A 21 25.27 -14.55 0.82
CA CYS A 21 25.62 -15.08 2.15
C CYS A 21 24.41 -15.14 3.10
N TRP A 22 24.33 -16.21 3.90
CA TRP A 22 23.27 -16.47 4.88
C TRP A 22 21.88 -16.45 4.24
N MET A 23 21.57 -17.47 3.43
CA MET A 23 20.33 -17.52 2.64
C MET A 23 19.64 -18.87 2.61
N VAL A 24 18.31 -18.85 2.57
CA VAL A 24 17.44 -20.03 2.45
C VAL A 24 16.47 -19.84 1.27
N ALA A 25 16.55 -20.72 0.27
CA ALA A 25 15.77 -20.66 -0.97
C ALA A 25 15.14 -22.03 -1.31
N THR A 26 13.92 -22.29 -0.83
CA THR A 26 13.25 -23.59 -0.97
C THR A 26 11.99 -23.49 -1.85
N GLY A 27 11.97 -24.17 -3.01
CA GLY A 27 10.86 -24.02 -3.96
C GLY A 27 11.14 -24.45 -5.40
N CYS A 28 10.26 -24.05 -6.32
CA CYS A 28 10.47 -24.26 -7.77
C CYS A 28 10.37 -22.94 -8.53
N TRP A 29 11.25 -22.75 -9.51
CA TRP A 29 11.38 -21.52 -10.30
C TRP A 29 11.63 -20.28 -9.41
N MET A 30 12.81 -20.21 -8.81
CA MET A 30 13.16 -19.12 -7.88
C MET A 30 14.56 -18.55 -8.09
N SER A 31 14.69 -17.24 -7.88
CA SER A 31 15.95 -16.51 -7.91
C SER A 31 16.10 -15.63 -6.67
N ALA A 32 17.14 -15.87 -5.86
CA ALA A 32 17.44 -15.13 -4.63
C ALA A 32 18.87 -14.61 -4.64
N THR A 33 19.08 -13.29 -4.63
CA THR A 33 20.42 -12.67 -4.76
C THR A 33 20.69 -11.54 -3.76
N GLY A 34 21.70 -11.70 -2.90
CA GLY A 34 22.04 -10.74 -1.83
C GLY A 34 22.38 -11.38 -0.48
N CYS A 35 22.09 -10.71 0.62
CA CYS A 35 22.54 -11.13 1.96
C CYS A 35 21.40 -11.15 2.98
N TRP A 36 21.39 -12.16 3.86
CA TRP A 36 20.37 -12.34 4.90
C TRP A 36 18.95 -12.38 4.32
N MET A 37 18.63 -13.45 3.57
CA MET A 37 17.35 -13.58 2.86
C MET A 37 16.70 -14.95 2.96
N VAL A 38 15.36 -14.94 2.92
CA VAL A 38 14.52 -16.14 2.95
C VAL A 38 13.48 -16.06 1.82
N ALA A 39 13.52 -17.02 0.89
CA ALA A 39 12.64 -17.12 -0.26
C ALA A 39 11.98 -18.51 -0.34
N VAL A 40 10.66 -18.62 -0.10
CA VAL A 40 9.98 -19.92 0.09
C VAL A 40 8.65 -20.04 -0.69
N GLY A 41 8.57 -21.02 -1.60
CA GLY A 41 7.36 -21.33 -2.40
C GLY A 41 7.59 -21.46 -3.91
N HIS A 42 6.82 -20.77 -4.75
CA HIS A 42 6.81 -20.99 -6.21
C HIS A 42 6.76 -19.72 -7.04
N TRP A 43 7.60 -19.64 -8.08
CA TRP A 43 7.69 -18.49 -9.00
C TRP A 43 7.95 -17.18 -8.23
N MET A 44 9.20 -17.01 -7.76
CA MET A 44 9.59 -15.86 -6.95
C MET A 44 10.97 -15.30 -7.25
N VAL A 45 11.11 -14.01 -6.99
CA VAL A 45 12.35 -13.24 -7.12
C VAL A 45 12.55 -12.42 -5.84
N ALA A 46 13.65 -12.62 -5.14
CA ALA A 46 13.99 -11.91 -3.90
C ALA A 46 15.40 -11.33 -4.01
N THR A 47 15.54 -10.01 -4.00
CA THR A 47 16.86 -9.36 -4.19
C THR A 47 17.10 -8.22 -3.20
N GLY A 48 18.33 -8.15 -2.70
CA GLY A 48 18.79 -7.10 -1.79
C GLY A 48 19.27 -7.62 -0.44
N CYS A 49 19.08 -6.80 0.60
CA CYS A 49 19.59 -7.10 1.94
C CYS A 49 18.45 -7.08 2.95
N TRP A 50 18.35 -8.13 3.78
CA TRP A 50 17.26 -8.30 4.75
C TRP A 50 15.88 -8.33 4.06
N VAL A 51 15.67 -9.34 3.22
CA VAL A 51 14.44 -9.53 2.43
C VAL A 51 13.81 -10.89 2.70
N VAL A 52 12.50 -10.89 2.98
CA VAL A 52 11.71 -12.11 3.18
C VAL A 52 10.56 -12.14 2.16
N ALA A 53 10.59 -13.12 1.26
CA ALA A 53 9.61 -13.28 0.18
C ALA A 53 8.98 -14.68 0.25
N THR A 54 7.67 -14.77 0.50
CA THR A 54 7.01 -16.08 0.63
C THR A 54 5.66 -16.16 -0.06
N GLY A 55 5.42 -17.29 -0.72
CA GLY A 55 4.14 -17.63 -1.33
C GLY A 55 4.26 -18.02 -2.79
N ARG A 56 3.33 -17.51 -3.62
CA ARG A 56 3.27 -17.87 -5.05
C ARG A 56 3.05 -16.62 -5.90
N TRP A 57 3.92 -16.41 -6.90
CA TRP A 57 4.01 -15.17 -7.67
C TRP A 57 4.30 -13.96 -6.77
N THR A 58 5.50 -13.91 -6.19
CA THR A 58 5.93 -12.81 -5.29
C THR A 58 7.30 -12.29 -5.69
N SER A 59 7.43 -10.96 -5.76
CA SER A 59 8.69 -10.26 -6.04
C SER A 59 9.00 -9.29 -4.90
N ALA A 60 10.21 -9.34 -4.34
CA ALA A 60 10.65 -8.47 -3.26
C ALA A 60 12.05 -7.94 -3.52
N THR A 61 12.21 -6.64 -3.80
CA THR A 61 13.47 -6.08 -4.34
C THR A 61 13.88 -4.76 -3.68
N GLY A 62 14.89 -4.80 -2.81
CA GLY A 62 15.34 -3.64 -2.02
C GLY A 62 15.89 -4.00 -0.64
N CYS A 63 15.90 -3.05 0.30
CA CYS A 63 16.52 -3.26 1.62
C CYS A 63 15.51 -3.15 2.76
N ARG A 64 15.54 -4.13 3.68
CA ARG A 64 14.63 -4.28 4.83
C ARG A 64 13.17 -4.35 4.37
N MET A 65 12.77 -5.47 3.75
CA MET A 65 11.45 -5.61 3.13
C MET A 65 10.82 -7.00 3.24
N VAL A 66 9.49 -7.03 3.13
CA VAL A 66 8.68 -8.24 3.30
C VAL A 66 7.58 -8.31 2.24
N ALA A 67 7.49 -9.43 1.53
CA ALA A 67 6.43 -9.73 0.55
C ALA A 67 5.82 -11.12 0.82
N THR A 68 4.62 -11.20 1.41
CA THR A 68 4.04 -12.49 1.87
C THR A 68 2.58 -12.73 1.50
N GLY A 69 2.28 -13.76 0.68
CA GLY A 69 0.96 -13.92 0.03
C GLY A 69 0.99 -14.39 -1.44
N ARG A 70 -0.03 -14.01 -2.22
CA ARG A 70 -0.24 -14.50 -3.60
C ARG A 70 -0.49 -13.33 -4.56
N TRP A 71 0.33 -13.21 -5.60
CA TRP A 71 0.36 -12.05 -6.51
C TRP A 71 0.74 -10.76 -5.77
N MET A 72 2.04 -10.53 -5.60
CA MET A 72 2.55 -9.35 -4.87
C MET A 72 3.91 -8.86 -5.35
N VAL A 73 4.19 -7.58 -5.06
CA VAL A 73 5.41 -6.88 -5.45
C VAL A 73 5.81 -5.87 -4.35
N ALA A 74 6.86 -6.16 -3.56
CA ALA A 74 7.42 -5.24 -2.55
C ALA A 74 8.72 -4.59 -3.06
N VAL A 75 8.80 -3.26 -3.15
CA VAL A 75 9.93 -2.57 -3.79
C VAL A 75 10.30 -1.26 -3.09
N GLY A 76 11.56 -1.12 -2.67
CA GLY A 76 12.10 0.12 -2.11
C GLY A 76 12.90 -0.05 -0.82
N HIS A 77 12.72 0.91 0.09
CA HIS A 77 13.34 0.89 1.40
C HIS A 77 12.25 0.95 2.45
N TRP A 78 12.20 -0.04 3.33
CA TRP A 78 11.11 -0.20 4.30
C TRP A 78 9.74 -0.31 3.60
N THR A 79 9.55 -1.33 2.73
CA THR A 79 8.22 -1.68 2.21
C THR A 79 7.74 -3.07 2.59
N LEU A 80 6.42 -3.18 2.67
CA LEU A 80 5.71 -4.33 3.16
C LEU A 80 4.41 -4.49 2.36
N SER A 81 4.36 -5.51 1.50
CA SER A 81 3.15 -5.87 0.74
C SER A 81 2.75 -7.29 1.05
N VAL A 82 1.54 -7.48 1.56
CA VAL A 82 1.15 -8.73 2.21
C VAL A 82 -0.28 -9.11 1.88
N GLY A 83 -0.50 -10.28 1.28
CA GLY A 83 -1.80 -10.91 1.06
C GLY A 83 -2.10 -11.21 -0.42
N ARG A 84 -3.35 -10.99 -0.87
CA ARG A 84 -3.76 -11.25 -2.27
C ARG A 84 -3.83 -9.95 -3.08
N TRP A 85 -3.06 -9.88 -4.17
CA TRP A 85 -2.96 -8.75 -5.11
C TRP A 85 -2.17 -7.52 -4.61
N ILE A 86 -1.25 -7.69 -3.65
CA ILE A 86 -0.71 -6.56 -2.86
C ILE A 86 0.67 -6.11 -3.33
N ALA A 87 0.79 -4.86 -3.79
CA ALA A 87 2.03 -4.27 -4.31
C ALA A 87 2.45 -3.01 -3.53
N ALA A 88 3.54 -3.09 -2.76
CA ALA A 88 4.01 -2.03 -1.87
C ALA A 88 5.31 -1.41 -2.34
N VAL A 89 5.29 -0.10 -2.59
CA VAL A 89 6.39 0.58 -3.28
C VAL A 89 6.73 1.93 -2.64
N GLY A 90 8.02 2.22 -2.46
CA GLY A 90 8.54 3.53 -2.04
C GLY A 90 9.43 3.50 -0.79
N CYS A 91 9.87 4.64 -0.27
CA CYS A 91 10.70 4.70 0.96
C CYS A 91 9.88 4.74 2.26
N ARG A 92 8.64 4.26 2.15
CA ARG A 92 7.37 4.99 2.39
C ARG A 92 6.44 4.45 1.31
N MET A 93 5.71 3.42 1.71
CA MET A 93 5.12 2.34 0.94
C MET A 93 3.81 2.69 0.22
N VAL A 94 3.50 1.83 -0.74
CA VAL A 94 2.19 1.63 -1.35
C VAL A 94 1.62 0.27 -0.87
N ALA A 95 0.44 -0.18 -1.31
CA ALA A 95 -0.05 -1.57 -1.24
C ALA A 95 -1.27 -1.67 -2.19
N VAL A 96 -1.49 -2.80 -2.90
CA VAL A 96 -2.55 -3.00 -3.95
C VAL A 96 -3.51 -4.18 -3.60
N GLY A 97 -4.64 -4.50 -4.25
CA GLY A 97 -5.56 -5.60 -3.82
C GLY A 97 -6.68 -5.29 -2.77
N ARG A 98 -6.67 -5.98 -1.60
CA ARG A 98 -7.31 -5.51 -0.34
C ARG A 98 -6.19 -4.85 0.44
N MET A 99 -6.17 -3.52 0.53
CA MET A 99 -4.86 -2.85 0.46
C MET A 99 -4.68 -1.57 1.27
N VAL A 100 -3.45 -1.44 1.77
CA VAL A 100 -3.08 -0.49 2.82
C VAL A 100 -1.68 0.05 2.55
N ALA A 101 -1.62 1.09 1.72
CA ALA A 101 -0.39 1.85 1.47
C ALA A 101 -0.05 2.73 2.67
N THR A 102 1.23 2.92 3.01
CA THR A 102 1.65 3.77 4.15
C THR A 102 3.04 4.43 3.98
N GLY A 103 3.19 5.75 4.20
CA GLY A 103 4.42 6.48 3.85
C GLY A 103 4.31 8.02 3.82
N ARG A 104 5.29 8.75 3.25
CA ARG A 104 5.19 10.21 2.95
C ARG A 104 4.33 10.44 1.71
N TRP A 105 4.26 9.43 0.86
CA TRP A 105 3.63 9.36 -0.44
C TRP A 105 2.96 8.01 -0.55
N VAL A 106 1.64 8.01 -0.68
CA VAL A 106 0.83 6.85 -0.28
C VAL A 106 -0.46 6.79 -1.07
N VAL A 107 -0.73 5.61 -1.62
CA VAL A 107 -1.84 5.39 -2.54
C VAL A 107 -2.47 4.02 -2.26
N ALA A 108 -3.55 3.97 -1.48
CA ALA A 108 -4.26 2.73 -1.15
C ALA A 108 -5.65 2.73 -1.75
N THR A 109 -5.94 1.82 -2.68
CA THR A 109 -7.21 1.78 -3.42
C THR A 109 -7.91 0.41 -3.28
N GLY A 110 -8.71 -0.10 -4.21
CA GLY A 110 -9.32 -1.45 -4.11
C GLY A 110 -10.69 -1.51 -3.42
N ARG A 111 -11.14 -2.68 -2.92
CA ARG A 111 -12.46 -2.78 -2.23
C ARG A 111 -12.44 -2.18 -0.82
N TRP A 112 -11.27 -2.25 -0.18
CA TRP A 112 -11.00 -1.83 1.20
C TRP A 112 -9.64 -1.15 1.21
N THR A 113 -9.63 0.15 1.52
CA THR A 113 -8.57 1.05 1.06
C THR A 113 -8.22 2.05 2.15
N SER A 114 -6.97 2.02 2.57
CA SER A 114 -6.51 2.82 3.70
C SER A 114 -5.13 3.38 3.41
N ALA A 115 -5.07 4.67 3.07
CA ALA A 115 -3.83 5.38 2.81
C ALA A 115 -3.54 6.33 3.98
N THR A 116 -2.32 6.31 4.54
CA THR A 116 -1.87 7.24 5.60
C THR A 116 -0.50 7.86 5.35
N GLY A 117 -0.39 9.20 5.25
CA GLY A 117 0.82 9.87 4.75
C GLY A 117 0.73 11.37 4.43
N CYS A 118 1.87 12.01 4.12
CA CYS A 118 1.92 13.47 3.94
C CYS A 118 1.16 13.97 2.71
N ARG A 119 1.17 13.21 1.60
CA ARG A 119 0.39 13.50 0.40
C ARG A 119 -0.14 12.20 -0.22
N MET A 120 -1.44 12.17 -0.47
CA MET A 120 -2.17 10.92 -0.54
C MET A 120 -3.44 10.91 -1.36
N VAL A 121 -3.75 9.69 -1.79
CA VAL A 121 -5.02 9.33 -2.42
C VAL A 121 -5.47 7.97 -1.89
N ALA A 122 -6.72 7.84 -1.46
CA ALA A 122 -7.35 6.54 -1.22
C ALA A 122 -8.68 6.45 -1.95
N THR A 123 -8.99 5.32 -2.60
CA THR A 123 -10.22 5.19 -3.42
C THR A 123 -10.77 3.77 -3.51
N GLY A 124 -12.07 3.58 -3.28
CA GLY A 124 -12.71 2.27 -3.22
C GLY A 124 -14.12 2.26 -2.63
N CYS A 125 -14.67 1.08 -2.31
CA CYS A 125 -15.99 1.00 -1.68
C CYS A 125 -15.96 1.55 -0.24
N TRP A 126 -14.87 1.28 0.47
CA TRP A 126 -14.59 1.69 1.85
C TRP A 126 -13.23 2.37 1.91
N VAL A 127 -13.22 3.67 2.20
CA VAL A 127 -12.04 4.52 2.00
C VAL A 127 -11.73 5.34 3.24
N VAL A 128 -10.46 5.29 3.63
CA VAL A 128 -9.89 6.15 4.68
C VAL A 128 -8.64 6.83 4.13
N ALA A 129 -8.64 8.16 4.10
CA ALA A 129 -7.51 8.98 3.65
C ALA A 129 -7.22 10.10 4.65
N THR A 130 -6.05 10.06 5.29
CA THR A 130 -5.67 10.97 6.39
C THR A 130 -4.27 11.58 6.22
N GLY A 131 -4.18 12.87 5.88
CA GLY A 131 -2.91 13.49 5.46
C GLY A 131 -3.01 14.98 5.14
N ARG A 132 -1.87 15.66 4.97
CA ARG A 132 -1.85 17.13 4.71
C ARG A 132 -2.54 17.49 3.39
N TRP A 133 -2.38 16.62 2.40
CA TRP A 133 -3.06 16.64 1.10
C TRP A 133 -3.76 15.30 0.91
N THR A 134 -5.09 15.28 0.97
CA THR A 134 -5.90 14.05 0.89
C THR A 134 -6.97 14.14 -0.19
N SER A 135 -6.98 13.17 -1.10
CA SER A 135 -8.09 12.93 -2.01
C SER A 135 -8.71 11.57 -1.69
N ALA A 136 -10.01 11.54 -1.41
CA ALA A 136 -10.76 10.33 -1.08
C ALA A 136 -11.97 10.21 -2.01
N THR A 137 -12.15 9.07 -2.69
CA THR A 137 -13.35 8.84 -3.53
C THR A 137 -13.91 7.43 -3.37
N GLY A 138 -15.21 7.30 -3.10
CA GLY A 138 -15.79 6.03 -2.65
C GLY A 138 -17.20 6.09 -2.06
N CYS A 139 -17.81 4.92 -1.84
CA CYS A 139 -19.20 4.84 -1.39
C CYS A 139 -19.37 5.23 0.09
N TRP A 140 -18.45 4.75 0.94
CA TRP A 140 -18.38 5.00 2.38
C TRP A 140 -17.00 5.54 2.74
N MET A 141 -16.93 6.78 3.23
CA MET A 141 -15.66 7.48 3.34
C MET A 141 -15.49 8.38 4.56
N VAL A 142 -14.24 8.42 5.02
CA VAL A 142 -13.75 9.43 5.98
C VAL A 142 -12.47 10.04 5.43
N ALA A 143 -12.45 11.36 5.29
CA ALA A 143 -11.32 12.11 4.78
C ALA A 143 -10.97 13.26 5.74
N THR A 144 -9.69 13.39 6.09
CA THR A 144 -9.19 14.48 6.94
C THR A 144 -7.88 15.05 6.40
N GLY A 145 -7.71 16.38 6.51
CA GLY A 145 -6.53 17.06 5.98
C GLY A 145 -6.61 18.58 5.98
N CYS A 146 -5.49 19.23 5.65
CA CYS A 146 -5.46 20.69 5.48
C CYS A 146 -6.08 21.10 4.13
N TRP A 147 -5.76 20.34 3.09
CA TRP A 147 -6.22 20.49 1.71
C TRP A 147 -6.82 19.17 1.27
N MET A 148 -8.14 19.14 1.07
CA MET A 148 -8.83 17.88 0.88
C MET A 148 -10.04 17.95 -0.05
N SER A 149 -10.19 16.91 -0.85
CA SER A 149 -11.33 16.70 -1.74
C SER A 149 -11.90 15.32 -1.47
N ALA A 150 -13.19 15.25 -1.16
CA ALA A 150 -13.86 14.00 -0.85
C ALA A 150 -15.18 13.92 -1.61
N THR A 151 -15.39 12.82 -2.33
CA THR A 151 -16.61 12.62 -3.15
C THR A 151 -17.19 11.22 -2.97
N GLY A 152 -18.43 11.11 -2.49
CA GLY A 152 -19.01 9.82 -2.10
C GLY A 152 -20.46 9.84 -1.63
N CYS A 153 -21.11 8.69 -1.58
CA CYS A 153 -22.53 8.59 -1.22
C CYS A 153 -22.77 8.94 0.27
N TRP A 154 -21.90 8.42 1.14
CA TRP A 154 -21.88 8.67 2.59
C TRP A 154 -20.48 9.09 3.00
N MET A 155 -20.32 10.35 3.41
CA MET A 155 -18.99 10.88 3.67
C MET A 155 -18.92 11.94 4.77
N VAL A 156 -17.87 11.83 5.58
CA VAL A 156 -17.50 12.79 6.63
C VAL A 156 -16.15 13.42 6.26
N ALA A 157 -16.11 14.75 6.25
CA ALA A 157 -14.97 15.53 5.79
C ALA A 157 -14.67 16.66 6.79
N VAL A 158 -13.43 16.72 7.27
CA VAL A 158 -12.99 17.70 8.30
C VAL A 158 -11.64 18.30 7.94
N GLY A 159 -11.58 19.62 7.70
CA GLY A 159 -10.36 20.28 7.24
C GLY A 159 -10.43 21.82 7.14
N HIS A 160 -9.33 22.44 6.73
CA HIS A 160 -9.26 23.91 6.57
C HIS A 160 -9.77 24.39 5.21
N TRP A 161 -9.35 23.72 4.14
CA TRP A 161 -9.78 23.93 2.77
C TRP A 161 -10.32 22.61 2.23
N MET A 162 -11.64 22.53 2.08
CA MET A 162 -12.29 21.26 1.79
C MET A 162 -13.49 21.37 0.84
N VAL A 163 -13.52 20.46 -0.14
CA VAL A 163 -14.63 20.25 -1.07
C VAL A 163 -15.22 18.86 -0.82
N ALA A 164 -16.54 18.80 -0.62
CA ALA A 164 -17.23 17.60 -0.14
C ALA A 164 -18.56 17.36 -0.89
N THR A 165 -18.60 16.42 -1.83
CA THR A 165 -19.78 16.22 -2.70
C THR A 165 -20.38 14.83 -2.55
N GLY A 166 -21.68 14.73 -2.27
CA GLY A 166 -22.29 13.45 -1.89
C GLY A 166 -23.78 13.48 -1.60
N CYS A 167 -24.40 12.32 -1.40
CA CYS A 167 -25.83 12.26 -1.03
C CYS A 167 -26.05 12.66 0.44
N TRP A 168 -25.17 12.16 1.32
CA TRP A 168 -25.08 12.51 2.73
C TRP A 168 -23.68 13.03 3.06
N VAL A 169 -23.58 14.33 3.38
CA VAL A 169 -22.31 15.04 3.60
C VAL A 169 -22.31 15.73 4.95
N VAL A 170 -21.33 15.41 5.79
CA VAL A 170 -21.01 16.20 6.99
C VAL A 170 -19.66 16.87 6.79
N ALA A 171 -19.65 18.21 6.80
CA ALA A 171 -18.52 19.03 6.37
C ALA A 171 -18.19 20.16 7.35
N THR A 172 -17.12 20.03 8.13
CA THR A 172 -16.76 21.02 9.17
C THR A 172 -15.39 21.62 8.93
N GLY A 173 -15.30 22.95 8.77
CA GLY A 173 -14.05 23.60 8.35
C GLY A 173 -14.10 25.13 8.27
N ARG A 174 -12.98 25.76 7.90
CA ARG A 174 -12.92 27.24 7.75
C ARG A 174 -13.41 27.71 6.38
N TRP A 175 -13.04 26.96 5.33
CA TRP A 175 -13.52 27.09 3.96
C TRP A 175 -14.10 25.74 3.52
N THR A 176 -15.44 25.65 3.53
CA THR A 176 -16.19 24.42 3.20
C THR A 176 -17.08 24.66 1.99
N SER A 177 -16.82 23.97 0.89
CA SER A 177 -17.78 23.83 -0.20
C SER A 177 -18.34 22.42 -0.16
N ALA A 178 -19.59 22.28 0.26
CA ALA A 178 -20.25 21.00 0.35
C ALA A 178 -21.50 21.01 -0.55
N THR A 179 -21.78 19.92 -1.26
CA THR A 179 -22.98 19.83 -2.10
C THR A 179 -23.62 18.46 -1.96
N GLY A 180 -24.92 18.43 -1.65
CA GLY A 180 -25.61 17.16 -1.41
C GLY A 180 -27.08 17.26 -1.05
N CYS A 181 -27.81 16.16 -1.22
CA CYS A 181 -29.25 16.09 -0.98
C CYS A 181 -29.64 16.23 0.51
N ARG A 182 -28.76 15.79 1.41
CA ARG A 182 -28.94 15.95 2.86
C ARG A 182 -27.58 16.20 3.50
N MET A 183 -27.29 17.46 3.82
CA MET A 183 -25.96 17.88 4.26
C MET A 183 -26.00 18.77 5.50
N VAL A 184 -24.97 18.63 6.34
CA VAL A 184 -24.72 19.49 7.50
C VAL A 184 -23.30 20.03 7.33
N ALA A 185 -23.21 21.32 7.01
CA ALA A 185 -21.94 22.03 6.93
C ALA A 185 -21.86 23.09 8.03
N THR A 186 -20.68 23.30 8.60
CA THR A 186 -20.44 24.37 9.61
C THR A 186 -19.06 25.00 9.38
N GLY A 187 -19.02 26.31 9.13
CA GLY A 187 -17.78 27.01 8.82
C GLY A 187 -17.93 28.53 8.71
N ARG A 188 -16.81 29.25 8.80
CA ARG A 188 -16.78 30.73 8.72
C ARG A 188 -16.99 31.24 7.29
N TRP A 189 -16.63 30.45 6.29
CA TRP A 189 -16.93 30.67 4.88
C TRP A 189 -17.43 29.36 4.29
N MET A 190 -18.71 29.32 3.94
CA MET A 190 -19.41 28.11 3.51
C MET A 190 -20.17 28.36 2.21
N VAL A 191 -20.12 27.38 1.32
CA VAL A 191 -21.04 27.21 0.19
C VAL A 191 -21.70 25.85 0.36
N ALA A 192 -23.04 25.83 0.27
CA ALA A 192 -23.93 24.69 0.52
C ALA A 192 -25.01 24.63 -0.55
#